data_AF-A0A1H0S5P7-F1
#
_entry.id   AF-A0A1H0S5P7-F1
#
_cell.length_a   1.000
_cell.length_b   1.000
_cell.length_c   1.000
_cell.angle_alpha   90.00
_cell.angle_beta   90.00
_cell.angle_gamma   90.00
#
_symmetry.space_group_name_H-M   'P 1'
#
loop_
_entity.id
_entity.type
_entity.pdbx_description
1 polymer ?
#
loop_
_entity_poly.entity_id
_entity_poly.type
_entity_poly.pdbx_seq_one_letter_code
_entity_poly.pdbx_strand_id
1 'polypeptide(L)'
;MTDLLTSIQAALGLPLTPIPLTATGALPSAFAVTDLACASIGAAGQAVSELLNQQTGRLPAIEVDRRLASFWFSSSIRPVGWSVPPLWDPIAGDYPTKDGWIRLHTNAPHHRAAAQSVLGAVTDRAAMASNVTQWAKRDLEQAVVDAGGCAAEMRTWEQWQAHPQGRAVNAEPLIQFGHHASHNGTVWQGSVAQPLAGIKVLDLTRVLAGPVASRFLAGLGADVLRIDPPTWNEPGVVPEMTLGKRCARLDLHDKADRTLFESLLKDADIVLHGYRADALERLGYGLSERQKLAPGLIDVSLNAYGWSGPWQHRRGFDSLVQMSSGIAEAGMRWTLADKPTPLPVQALDHATGYLMAASAIRLLTGRLSSGQSGSARLSLARTAKLLIEKGRGSDEPLRTEDERDQGMLVEQTPWGPAHRLHVPLKITGTPLQWTLAAAELGSHRAQWW
;
A
#
# COMPACT_ATOMS: atom_id res chain seq x y z
N MET A 1 21.41 -10.13 11.76
CA MET A 1 20.41 -9.12 11.36
C MET A 1 20.41 -9.05 9.85
N THR A 2 19.29 -9.34 9.21
CA THR A 2 19.15 -9.37 7.75
C THR A 2 19.07 -7.94 7.22
N ASP A 3 19.79 -7.66 6.13
CA ASP A 3 19.65 -6.40 5.41
C ASP A 3 18.28 -6.34 4.69
N LEU A 4 17.56 -5.21 4.84
CA LEU A 4 16.20 -5.06 4.31
C LEU A 4 16.21 -5.13 2.78
N LEU A 5 17.15 -4.42 2.14
CA LEU A 5 17.27 -4.38 0.69
C LEU A 5 17.58 -5.77 0.13
N THR A 6 18.57 -6.46 0.71
CA THR A 6 18.93 -7.82 0.30
C THR A 6 17.74 -8.78 0.40
N SER A 7 16.96 -8.70 1.48
CA SER A 7 15.77 -9.55 1.68
C SER A 7 14.68 -9.26 0.64
N ILE A 8 14.48 -7.97 0.33
CA ILE A 8 13.52 -7.52 -0.69
C ILE A 8 13.98 -7.94 -2.10
N GLN A 9 15.25 -7.75 -2.44
CA GLN A 9 15.82 -8.14 -3.72
C GLN A 9 15.69 -9.64 -3.95
N ALA A 10 16.03 -10.44 -2.94
CA ALA A 10 15.86 -11.89 -2.99
C ALA A 10 14.41 -12.29 -3.22
N ALA A 11 13.46 -11.67 -2.51
CA ALA A 11 12.03 -11.95 -2.70
C ALA A 11 11.52 -11.59 -4.09
N LEU A 12 12.07 -10.54 -4.73
CA LEU A 12 11.72 -10.10 -6.09
C LEU A 12 12.50 -10.82 -7.20
N GLY A 13 13.45 -11.70 -6.83
CA GLY A 13 14.38 -12.31 -7.78
C GLY A 13 15.21 -11.26 -8.53
N LEU A 14 15.62 -10.19 -7.85
CA LEU A 14 16.51 -9.14 -8.35
C LEU A 14 17.97 -9.44 -7.98
N PRO A 15 18.96 -8.94 -8.74
CA PRO A 15 20.36 -9.00 -8.34
C PRO A 15 20.60 -8.35 -6.96
N LEU A 16 21.43 -8.97 -6.13
CA LEU A 16 21.80 -8.46 -4.81
C LEU A 16 22.86 -7.36 -4.94
N THR A 17 22.44 -6.18 -5.38
CA THR A 17 23.33 -5.03 -5.63
C THR A 17 23.02 -3.88 -4.67
N PRO A 18 24.04 -3.24 -4.05
CA PRO A 18 23.83 -2.04 -3.27
C PRO A 18 23.16 -0.94 -4.10
N ILE A 19 22.27 -0.17 -3.47
CA ILE A 19 21.64 0.99 -4.08
C ILE A 19 22.23 2.25 -3.43
N PRO A 20 22.88 3.14 -4.19
CA PRO A 20 23.38 4.41 -3.68
C PRO A 20 22.27 5.21 -2.96
N LEU A 21 22.58 5.66 -1.74
CA LEU A 21 21.71 6.55 -0.97
C LEU A 21 22.33 7.94 -0.91
N THR A 22 21.50 8.96 -1.09
CA THR A 22 21.85 10.36 -0.80
C THR A 22 21.11 10.84 0.45
N ALA A 23 21.62 11.92 1.04
CA ALA A 23 21.16 12.44 2.34
C ALA A 23 21.33 11.45 3.52
N THR A 24 21.11 11.94 4.74
CA THR A 24 21.27 11.19 5.98
C THR A 24 20.08 11.39 6.92
N GLY A 25 20.11 10.73 8.08
CA GLY A 25 19.05 10.76 9.09
C GLY A 25 17.97 9.71 8.91
N ALA A 26 17.07 9.62 9.89
CA ALA A 26 15.97 8.68 9.94
C ALA A 26 14.76 9.24 10.70
N LEU A 27 13.58 8.71 10.40
CA LEU A 27 12.38 8.96 11.19
C LEU A 27 12.54 8.35 12.60
N PRO A 28 12.16 9.07 13.67
CA PRO A 28 12.27 8.56 15.03
C PRO A 28 11.32 7.37 15.23
N SER A 29 11.87 6.19 15.46
CA SER A 29 11.09 4.96 15.62
C SER A 29 11.88 3.86 16.33
N ALA A 30 11.16 2.93 16.96
CA ALA A 30 11.73 1.69 17.47
C ALA A 30 12.32 0.78 16.37
N PHE A 31 11.92 1.00 15.11
CA PHE A 31 12.34 0.20 13.96
C PHE A 31 12.94 1.05 12.84
N ALA A 32 13.69 0.41 11.94
CA ALA A 32 14.38 1.04 10.81
C ALA A 32 13.41 1.46 9.68
N VAL A 33 12.46 2.37 9.97
CA VAL A 33 11.41 2.81 9.03
C VAL A 33 11.98 3.50 7.80
N THR A 34 12.95 4.40 7.97
CA THR A 34 13.60 5.07 6.84
C THR A 34 14.36 4.09 5.96
N ASP A 35 15.01 3.08 6.54
CA ASP A 35 15.69 2.02 5.79
C ASP A 35 14.70 1.17 4.99
N LEU A 36 13.50 0.90 5.54
CA LEU A 36 12.42 0.23 4.81
C LEU A 36 11.92 1.09 3.64
N ALA A 37 11.81 2.40 3.83
CA ALA A 37 11.45 3.33 2.77
C ALA A 37 12.47 3.29 1.63
N CYS A 38 13.76 3.44 1.95
CA CYS A 38 14.82 3.36 0.95
C CYS A 38 14.87 2.03 0.23
N ALA A 39 14.79 0.92 0.97
CA ALA A 39 14.91 -0.42 0.41
C ALA A 39 13.74 -0.76 -0.52
N SER A 40 12.51 -0.42 -0.14
CA SER A 40 11.32 -0.69 -0.96
C SER A 40 11.25 0.18 -2.22
N ILE A 41 11.55 1.49 -2.11
CA ILE A 41 11.64 2.41 -3.26
C ILE A 41 12.79 2.02 -4.18
N GLY A 42 13.96 1.73 -3.62
CA GLY A 42 15.14 1.33 -4.37
C GLY A 42 14.92 0.03 -5.14
N ALA A 43 14.32 -0.99 -4.51
CA ALA A 43 14.02 -2.24 -5.19
C ALA A 43 12.98 -2.07 -6.32
N ALA A 44 11.98 -1.20 -6.15
CA ALA A 44 11.08 -0.84 -7.24
C ALA A 44 11.83 -0.15 -8.40
N GLY A 45 12.76 0.75 -8.09
CA GLY A 45 13.66 1.37 -9.08
C GLY A 45 14.64 0.40 -9.74
N GLN A 46 15.04 -0.65 -9.05
CA GLN A 46 15.86 -1.71 -9.64
C GLN A 46 15.03 -2.59 -10.59
N ALA A 47 13.77 -2.91 -10.26
CA ALA A 47 12.87 -3.63 -11.16
C ALA A 47 12.64 -2.85 -12.47
N VAL A 48 12.30 -1.57 -12.34
CA VAL A 48 12.85 -0.45 -13.14
C VAL A 48 13.95 -0.74 -14.17
N SER A 49 15.17 -0.61 -13.66
CA SER A 49 16.43 -0.73 -14.38
C SER A 49 16.56 -2.08 -15.11
N GLU A 50 16.14 -3.18 -14.49
CA GLU A 50 16.17 -4.51 -15.11
C GLU A 50 15.22 -4.64 -16.31
N LEU A 51 14.01 -4.06 -16.22
CA LEU A 51 13.08 -4.00 -17.35
C LEU A 51 13.71 -3.22 -18.52
N LEU A 52 14.30 -2.06 -18.24
CA LEU A 52 14.97 -1.24 -19.25
C LEU A 52 16.18 -1.93 -19.86
N ASN A 53 16.95 -2.68 -19.06
CA ASN A 53 18.07 -3.48 -19.55
C ASN A 53 17.60 -4.55 -20.53
N GLN A 54 16.49 -5.23 -20.21
CA GLN A 54 15.92 -6.21 -21.13
C GLN A 54 15.42 -5.59 -22.44
N GLN A 55 14.84 -4.38 -22.38
CA GLN A 55 14.29 -3.71 -23.57
C GLN A 55 15.35 -3.01 -24.42
N THR A 56 16.45 -2.54 -23.82
CA THR A 56 17.40 -1.63 -24.48
C THR A 56 18.85 -2.13 -24.48
N GLY A 57 19.16 -3.20 -23.75
CA GLY A 57 20.51 -3.71 -23.54
C GLY A 57 21.39 -2.83 -22.65
N ARG A 58 20.82 -1.81 -22.00
CA ARG A 58 21.53 -0.90 -21.08
C ARG A 58 20.85 -0.91 -19.73
N LEU A 59 21.63 -1.11 -18.66
CA LEU A 59 21.19 -1.07 -17.27
C LEU A 59 21.36 0.35 -16.70
N PRO A 60 20.28 1.13 -16.50
CA PRO A 60 20.40 2.47 -15.94
C PRO A 60 20.82 2.45 -14.47
N ALA A 61 21.68 3.40 -14.07
CA ALA A 61 22.01 3.59 -12.67
C ALA A 61 20.81 4.17 -11.91
N ILE A 62 20.66 3.74 -10.64
CA ILE A 62 19.62 4.18 -9.72
C ILE A 62 20.21 4.76 -8.43
N GLU A 63 19.50 5.69 -7.81
CA GLU A 63 19.85 6.32 -6.55
C GLU A 63 18.58 6.68 -5.78
N VAL A 64 18.62 6.63 -4.44
CA VAL A 64 17.50 7.01 -3.57
C VAL A 64 17.93 8.09 -2.58
N ASP A 65 17.21 9.22 -2.56
CA ASP A 65 17.32 10.20 -1.47
C ASP A 65 16.61 9.67 -0.23
N ARG A 66 17.40 9.42 0.82
CA ARG A 66 16.96 8.81 2.08
C ARG A 66 15.91 9.64 2.82
N ARG A 67 16.04 10.96 2.73
CA ARG A 67 15.17 11.89 3.45
C ARG A 67 13.87 12.11 2.71
N LEU A 68 13.91 12.32 1.40
CA LEU A 68 12.71 12.38 0.57
C LEU A 68 11.95 11.06 0.60
N ALA A 69 12.63 9.90 0.63
CA ALA A 69 11.99 8.59 0.76
C ALA A 69 11.13 8.53 2.04
N SER A 70 11.66 9.06 3.16
CA SER A 70 10.93 9.16 4.42
C SER A 70 9.73 10.10 4.35
N PHE A 71 9.86 11.23 3.65
CA PHE A 71 8.74 12.17 3.49
C PHE A 71 7.65 11.64 2.57
N TRP A 72 8.01 10.89 1.52
CA TRP A 72 7.06 10.21 0.63
C TRP A 72 6.32 9.05 1.29
N PHE A 73 6.86 8.50 2.39
CA PHE A 73 6.14 7.58 3.28
C PHE A 73 5.11 8.28 4.18
N SER A 74 5.14 9.62 4.25
CA SER A 74 4.16 10.43 4.97
C SER A 74 3.19 11.10 4.00
N SER A 75 3.68 12.07 3.23
CA SER A 75 2.91 12.80 2.22
C SER A 75 3.87 13.59 1.33
N SER A 76 3.69 13.52 0.02
CA SER A 76 4.44 14.33 -0.94
C SER A 76 3.74 15.66 -1.29
N ILE A 77 2.42 15.79 -1.08
CA ILE A 77 1.68 17.02 -1.39
C ILE A 77 1.80 18.09 -0.29
N ARG A 78 1.93 19.35 -0.70
CA ARG A 78 1.94 20.56 0.14
C ARG A 78 0.89 21.55 -0.37
N PRO A 79 -0.34 21.52 0.17
CA PRO A 79 -1.43 22.44 -0.19
C PRO A 79 -1.05 23.92 -0.09
N VAL A 80 -1.55 24.74 -1.02
CA VAL A 80 -1.41 26.21 -0.99
C VAL A 80 -2.80 26.83 -0.85
N GLY A 81 -3.09 27.39 0.33
CA GLY A 81 -4.38 28.04 0.61
C GLY A 81 -5.54 27.08 0.92
N TRP A 82 -5.26 25.79 1.11
CA TRP A 82 -6.25 24.77 1.53
C TRP A 82 -5.58 23.74 2.45
N SER A 83 -6.37 22.85 3.05
CA SER A 83 -5.88 21.76 3.91
C SER A 83 -6.49 20.42 3.52
N VAL A 84 -5.69 19.36 3.65
CA VAL A 84 -6.17 18.00 3.45
C VAL A 84 -7.11 17.63 4.61
N PRO A 85 -8.30 17.05 4.33
CA PRO A 85 -9.21 16.59 5.38
C PRO A 85 -8.53 15.60 6.34
N PRO A 86 -8.99 15.52 7.61
CA PRO A 86 -8.41 14.59 8.57
C PRO A 86 -8.42 13.14 8.07
N LEU A 87 -7.30 12.44 8.28
CA LEU A 87 -7.16 11.02 7.94
C LEU A 87 -7.99 10.11 8.86
N TRP A 88 -8.28 10.57 10.08
CA TRP A 88 -8.88 9.77 11.13
C TRP A 88 -10.29 10.26 11.46
N ASP A 89 -11.22 9.31 11.55
CA ASP A 89 -12.55 9.54 12.10
C ASP A 89 -12.44 9.97 13.58
N PRO A 90 -13.36 10.83 14.08
CA PRO A 90 -13.30 11.34 15.45
C PRO A 90 -13.21 10.27 16.55
N ILE A 91 -13.75 9.06 16.32
CA ILE A 91 -13.71 7.97 17.31
C ILE A 91 -12.72 6.85 16.93
N ALA A 92 -11.95 6.98 15.85
CA ALA A 92 -10.83 6.10 15.57
C ALA A 92 -9.71 6.38 16.57
N GLY A 93 -9.02 5.36 17.09
CA GLY A 93 -7.93 5.57 18.04
C GLY A 93 -7.56 4.37 18.88
N ASP A 94 -6.61 4.60 19.78
CA ASP A 94 -6.13 3.64 20.78
C ASP A 94 -6.83 3.88 22.11
N TYR A 95 -7.37 2.82 22.69
CA TYR A 95 -8.19 2.87 23.90
C TYR A 95 -7.70 1.88 24.95
N PRO A 96 -7.64 2.27 26.24
CA PRO A 96 -7.36 1.35 27.32
C PRO A 96 -8.56 0.41 27.53
N THR A 97 -8.24 -0.86 27.78
CA THR A 97 -9.18 -1.95 28.11
C THR A 97 -8.85 -2.44 29.52
N LYS A 98 -9.61 -3.41 30.05
CA LYS A 98 -9.35 -4.00 31.38
C LYS A 98 -7.94 -4.56 31.55
N ASP A 99 -7.37 -5.09 30.47
CA ASP A 99 -6.16 -5.92 30.48
C ASP A 99 -5.15 -5.52 29.39
N GLY A 100 -5.23 -4.30 28.87
CA GLY A 100 -4.27 -3.74 27.91
C GLY A 100 -4.86 -2.66 27.02
N TRP A 101 -4.53 -2.71 25.73
CA TRP A 101 -4.95 -1.70 24.75
C TRP A 101 -5.58 -2.34 23.52
N ILE A 102 -6.49 -1.59 22.90
CA ILE A 102 -7.11 -1.93 21.62
C ILE A 102 -7.10 -0.70 20.70
N ARG A 103 -6.93 -0.92 19.40
CA ARG A 103 -7.18 0.10 18.38
C ARG A 103 -8.51 -0.14 17.70
N LEU A 104 -9.35 0.88 17.64
CA LEU A 104 -10.56 0.90 16.83
C LEU A 104 -10.29 1.67 15.53
N HIS A 105 -10.63 1.07 14.39
CA HIS A 105 -10.48 1.70 13.08
C HIS A 105 -11.86 2.00 12.47
N THR A 106 -12.33 3.24 12.64
CA THR A 106 -13.69 3.69 12.29
C THR A 106 -13.75 4.65 11.10
N ASN A 107 -12.66 4.79 10.33
CA ASN A 107 -12.57 5.76 9.22
C ASN A 107 -13.61 5.55 8.10
N ALA A 108 -14.12 4.32 7.93
CA ALA A 108 -15.22 4.05 7.00
C ALA A 108 -16.56 4.05 7.75
N PRO A 109 -17.64 4.66 7.20
CA PRO A 109 -18.92 4.76 7.89
C PRO A 109 -19.50 3.42 8.38
N HIS A 110 -19.35 2.35 7.60
CA HIS A 110 -19.82 1.02 7.99
C HIS A 110 -18.95 0.38 9.08
N HIS A 111 -17.64 0.67 9.14
CA HIS A 111 -16.79 0.24 10.26
C HIS A 111 -17.14 1.01 11.54
N ARG A 112 -17.45 2.30 11.43
CA ARG A 112 -17.94 3.11 12.54
C ARG A 112 -19.24 2.55 13.11
N ALA A 113 -20.22 2.29 12.23
CA ALA A 113 -21.50 1.71 12.62
C ALA A 113 -21.35 0.35 13.32
N ALA A 114 -20.46 -0.52 12.82
CA ALA A 114 -20.17 -1.81 13.44
C ALA A 114 -19.49 -1.69 14.82
N ALA A 115 -18.58 -0.72 15.00
CA ALA A 115 -18.01 -0.47 16.33
C ALA A 115 -19.09 0.06 17.31
N GLN A 116 -19.95 0.97 16.85
CA GLN A 116 -21.02 1.56 17.66
C GLN A 116 -22.16 0.57 17.98
N SER A 117 -22.39 -0.46 17.17
CA SER A 117 -23.38 -1.50 17.52
C SER A 117 -22.92 -2.38 18.69
N VAL A 118 -21.60 -2.50 18.91
CA VAL A 118 -21.00 -3.23 20.04
C VAL A 118 -20.81 -2.31 21.25
N LEU A 119 -20.28 -1.11 21.04
CA LEU A 119 -19.85 -0.20 22.10
C LEU A 119 -20.85 0.91 22.43
N GLY A 120 -21.97 1.00 21.73
CA GLY A 120 -22.91 2.11 21.81
C GLY A 120 -22.51 3.31 20.96
N ALA A 121 -23.50 4.08 20.53
CA ALA A 121 -23.28 5.28 19.72
C ALA A 121 -22.72 6.42 20.58
N VAL A 122 -21.55 6.93 20.18
CA VAL A 122 -20.87 8.05 20.83
C VAL A 122 -20.32 9.03 19.79
N THR A 123 -20.14 10.28 20.22
CA THR A 123 -19.70 11.40 19.37
C THR A 123 -18.22 11.72 19.49
N ASP A 124 -17.57 11.35 20.59
CA ASP A 124 -16.16 11.67 20.87
C ASP A 124 -15.38 10.49 21.48
N ARG A 125 -14.06 10.65 21.55
CA ARG A 125 -13.13 9.63 22.06
C ARG A 125 -13.26 9.38 23.55
N ALA A 126 -13.63 10.38 24.36
CA ALA A 126 -13.72 10.22 25.81
C ALA A 126 -14.89 9.30 26.16
N ALA A 127 -16.05 9.53 25.55
CA ALA A 127 -17.21 8.67 25.67
C ALA A 127 -16.93 7.25 25.14
N MET A 128 -16.22 7.13 24.01
CA MET A 128 -15.80 5.81 23.51
C MET A 128 -14.89 5.08 24.51
N ALA A 129 -13.92 5.78 25.10
CA ALA A 129 -13.00 5.21 26.09
C ALA A 129 -13.75 4.66 27.33
N SER A 130 -14.76 5.38 27.82
CA SER A 130 -15.59 4.90 28.95
C SER A 130 -16.29 3.58 28.66
N ASN A 131 -16.69 3.32 27.41
CA ASN A 131 -17.31 2.06 27.01
C ASN A 131 -16.26 0.96 26.82
N VAL A 132 -15.11 1.28 26.22
CA VAL A 132 -14.03 0.32 25.94
C VAL A 132 -13.35 -0.19 27.21
N THR A 133 -13.17 0.65 28.23
CA THR A 133 -12.50 0.27 29.50
C THR A 133 -13.19 -0.86 30.27
N GLN A 134 -14.44 -1.17 29.94
CA GLN A 134 -15.22 -2.24 30.56
C GLN A 134 -14.96 -3.63 29.93
N TRP A 135 -14.22 -3.70 28.83
CA TRP A 135 -13.98 -4.93 28.08
C TRP A 135 -12.58 -5.48 28.30
N ALA A 136 -12.44 -6.81 28.22
CA ALA A 136 -11.16 -7.42 27.92
C ALA A 136 -10.84 -7.21 26.44
N LYS A 137 -9.58 -6.89 26.11
CA LYS A 137 -9.17 -6.51 24.75
C LYS A 137 -9.48 -7.58 23.69
N ARG A 138 -9.29 -8.86 24.03
CA ARG A 138 -9.55 -9.99 23.13
C ARG A 138 -11.04 -10.13 22.82
N ASP A 139 -11.88 -10.07 23.85
CA ASP A 139 -13.33 -10.22 23.70
C ASP A 139 -13.91 -9.08 22.88
N LEU A 140 -13.42 -7.85 23.10
CA LEU A 140 -13.85 -6.69 22.33
C LEU A 140 -13.36 -6.74 20.86
N GLU A 141 -12.11 -7.15 20.63
CA GLU A 141 -11.60 -7.35 19.27
C GLU A 141 -12.51 -8.31 18.50
N GLN A 142 -12.84 -9.46 19.11
CA GLN A 142 -13.71 -10.47 18.52
C GLN A 142 -15.11 -9.91 18.25
N ALA A 143 -15.74 -9.26 19.24
CA ALA A 143 -17.09 -8.71 19.10
C ALA A 143 -17.19 -7.66 17.98
N VAL A 144 -16.23 -6.74 17.88
CA VAL A 144 -16.20 -5.73 16.81
C VAL A 144 -15.98 -6.36 15.44
N VAL A 145 -15.11 -7.37 15.34
CA VAL A 145 -14.86 -8.09 14.08
C VAL A 145 -16.08 -8.88 13.63
N ASP A 146 -16.78 -9.56 14.55
CA ASP A 146 -18.00 -10.32 14.27
C ASP A 146 -19.14 -9.41 13.81
N ALA A 147 -19.21 -8.19 14.35
CA ALA A 147 -20.13 -7.15 13.88
C ALA A 147 -19.74 -6.55 12.50
N GLY A 148 -18.65 -7.01 11.88
CA GLY A 148 -18.16 -6.52 10.58
C GLY A 148 -17.28 -5.27 10.66
N GLY A 149 -16.89 -4.86 11.87
CA GLY A 149 -15.99 -3.75 12.15
C GLY A 149 -14.51 -4.11 12.02
N CYS A 150 -13.66 -3.16 12.38
CA CYS A 150 -12.21 -3.31 12.32
C CYS A 150 -11.59 -2.84 13.64
N ALA A 151 -11.02 -3.78 14.38
CA ALA A 151 -10.27 -3.52 15.60
C ALA A 151 -9.08 -4.46 15.72
N ALA A 152 -8.11 -4.10 16.54
CA ALA A 152 -6.99 -4.97 16.88
C ALA A 152 -6.55 -4.76 18.33
N GLU A 153 -6.45 -5.86 19.10
CA GLU A 153 -5.82 -5.80 20.41
C GLU A 153 -4.30 -5.60 20.27
N MET A 154 -3.70 -4.88 21.21
CA MET A 154 -2.25 -4.75 21.30
C MET A 154 -1.64 -6.04 21.83
N ARG A 155 -0.69 -6.59 21.08
CA ARG A 155 0.11 -7.76 21.45
C ARG A 155 1.59 -7.38 21.52
N THR A 156 2.41 -8.14 22.24
CA THR A 156 3.86 -8.10 22.04
C THR A 156 4.24 -8.92 20.80
N TRP A 157 5.49 -8.79 20.33
CA TRP A 157 5.98 -9.63 19.24
C TRP A 157 5.96 -11.12 19.59
N GLU A 158 6.31 -11.48 20.83
CA GLU A 158 6.30 -12.87 21.31
C GLU A 158 4.88 -13.45 21.33
N GLN A 159 3.90 -12.65 21.78
CA GLN A 159 2.49 -13.03 21.72
C GLN A 159 2.00 -13.23 20.29
N TRP A 160 2.42 -12.36 19.35
CA TRP A 160 2.11 -12.52 17.94
C TRP A 160 2.75 -13.79 17.35
N GLN A 161 4.01 -14.07 17.66
CA GLN A 161 4.69 -15.29 17.20
C GLN A 161 4.03 -16.56 17.73
N ALA A 162 3.42 -16.53 18.91
CA ALA A 162 2.65 -17.65 19.45
C ALA A 162 1.23 -17.75 18.87
N HIS A 163 0.65 -16.62 18.45
CA HIS A 163 -0.71 -16.55 17.93
C HIS A 163 -0.86 -17.36 16.63
N PRO A 164 -1.97 -18.12 16.42
CA PRO A 164 -2.16 -18.93 15.22
C PRO A 164 -2.01 -18.17 13.90
N GLN A 165 -2.54 -16.95 13.82
CA GLN A 165 -2.36 -16.10 12.64
C GLN A 165 -0.90 -15.65 12.46
N GLY A 166 -0.23 -15.26 13.55
CA GLY A 166 1.14 -14.79 13.47
C GLY A 166 2.09 -15.90 13.04
N ARG A 167 1.91 -17.13 13.52
CA ARG A 167 2.64 -18.32 13.02
C ARG A 167 2.44 -18.53 11.53
N ALA A 168 1.20 -18.45 11.04
CA ALA A 168 0.86 -18.66 9.64
C ALA A 168 1.56 -17.63 8.74
N VAL A 169 1.33 -16.34 8.97
CA VAL A 169 1.90 -15.29 8.12
C VAL A 169 3.43 -15.17 8.25
N ASN A 170 4.00 -15.50 9.41
CA ASN A 170 5.45 -15.48 9.59
C ASN A 170 6.16 -16.58 8.77
N ALA A 171 5.45 -17.64 8.38
CA ALA A 171 5.95 -18.70 7.52
C ALA A 171 5.77 -18.40 6.02
N GLU A 172 4.98 -17.38 5.66
CA GLU A 172 4.79 -16.98 4.27
C GLU A 172 6.07 -16.35 3.67
N PRO A 173 6.30 -16.49 2.35
CA PRO A 173 7.30 -15.68 1.68
C PRO A 173 6.92 -14.19 1.73
N LEU A 174 7.90 -13.30 1.61
CA LEU A 174 7.62 -11.84 1.55
C LEU A 174 6.69 -11.49 0.38
N ILE A 175 6.90 -12.17 -0.75
CA ILE A 175 6.09 -12.06 -1.97
C ILE A 175 5.85 -13.49 -2.46
N GLN A 176 4.59 -13.88 -2.59
CA GLN A 176 4.22 -15.16 -3.17
C GLN A 176 3.93 -14.96 -4.66
N PHE A 177 4.87 -15.36 -5.51
CA PHE A 177 4.67 -15.40 -6.97
C PHE A 177 3.91 -16.66 -7.40
N GLY A 178 3.07 -16.50 -8.42
CA GLY A 178 2.42 -17.59 -9.13
C GLY A 178 2.59 -17.38 -10.64
N HIS A 179 2.75 -18.46 -11.38
CA HIS A 179 2.88 -18.43 -12.84
C HIS A 179 1.66 -19.04 -13.49
N HIS A 180 1.21 -18.45 -14.59
CA HIS A 180 0.09 -18.94 -15.37
C HIS A 180 0.51 -19.02 -16.84
N ALA A 181 0.05 -20.06 -17.54
CA ALA A 181 0.23 -20.14 -18.98
C ALA A 181 -0.45 -18.94 -19.62
N SER A 182 0.29 -18.22 -20.46
CA SER A 182 -0.23 -17.08 -21.20
C SER A 182 -0.06 -17.39 -22.68
N HIS A 183 -1.13 -17.15 -23.44
CA HIS A 183 -1.12 -17.25 -24.89
C HIS A 183 -1.20 -15.84 -25.47
N ASN A 184 -0.18 -15.45 -26.24
CA ASN A 184 -0.10 -14.22 -27.02
C ASN A 184 -0.45 -12.94 -26.27
N GLY A 185 0.50 -12.42 -25.49
CA GLY A 185 0.47 -11.02 -25.08
C GLY A 185 0.77 -10.10 -26.27
N THR A 186 0.12 -8.95 -26.33
CA THR A 186 0.52 -7.86 -27.23
C THR A 186 1.96 -7.46 -26.93
N VAL A 187 2.77 -7.32 -27.98
CA VAL A 187 4.13 -6.80 -27.82
C VAL A 187 4.02 -5.34 -27.42
N TRP A 188 4.34 -5.07 -26.15
CA TRP A 188 4.43 -3.73 -25.61
C TRP A 188 5.89 -3.28 -25.60
N GLN A 189 6.14 -2.05 -26.04
CA GLN A 189 7.46 -1.43 -25.99
C GLN A 189 7.30 0.02 -25.55
N GLY A 190 7.70 0.31 -24.31
CA GLY A 190 7.82 1.67 -23.81
C GLY A 190 9.06 2.39 -24.34
N SER A 191 9.36 3.54 -23.75
CA SER A 191 10.62 4.27 -24.00
C SER A 191 11.49 4.30 -22.75
N VAL A 192 12.76 4.71 -22.88
CA VAL A 192 13.63 4.95 -21.72
C VAL A 192 13.00 5.97 -20.76
N ALA A 193 12.37 7.02 -21.28
CA ALA A 193 11.75 8.05 -20.46
C ALA A 193 10.41 7.60 -19.82
N GLN A 194 9.64 6.77 -20.52
CA GLN A 194 8.35 6.25 -20.06
C GLN A 194 8.29 4.74 -20.28
N PRO A 195 8.92 3.96 -19.38
CA PRO A 195 9.07 2.53 -19.55
C PRO A 195 7.79 1.76 -19.24
N LEU A 196 6.65 2.38 -19.00
CA LEU A 196 5.35 1.68 -18.94
C LEU A 196 4.31 2.33 -19.89
N ALA A 197 4.73 3.23 -20.79
CA ALA A 197 3.82 3.87 -21.75
C ALA A 197 3.09 2.84 -22.61
N GLY A 198 1.77 2.78 -22.52
CA GLY A 198 0.92 1.81 -23.22
C GLY A 198 0.50 0.59 -22.38
N ILE A 199 1.02 0.43 -21.16
CA ILE A 199 0.53 -0.56 -20.20
C ILE A 199 -0.74 -0.04 -19.52
N LYS A 200 -1.81 -0.84 -19.53
CA LYS A 200 -3.08 -0.53 -18.86
C LYS A 200 -3.16 -1.19 -17.49
N VAL A 201 -3.35 -0.38 -16.46
CA VAL A 201 -3.44 -0.84 -15.06
C VAL A 201 -4.84 -0.56 -14.52
N LEU A 202 -5.57 -1.62 -14.22
CA LEU A 202 -6.85 -1.53 -13.53
C LEU A 202 -6.62 -1.57 -12.02
N ASP A 203 -6.78 -0.42 -11.37
CA ASP A 203 -6.57 -0.24 -9.94
C ASP A 203 -7.88 -0.39 -9.17
N LEU A 204 -8.05 -1.53 -8.50
CA LEU A 204 -9.17 -1.82 -7.61
C LEU A 204 -8.72 -1.73 -6.15
N THR A 205 -7.77 -0.88 -5.82
CA THR A 205 -7.27 -0.73 -4.46
C THR A 205 -7.75 0.58 -3.85
N ARG A 206 -7.63 0.70 -2.53
CA ARG A 206 -8.10 1.86 -1.75
C ARG A 206 -7.07 2.21 -0.68
N VAL A 207 -7.21 3.40 -0.10
CA VAL A 207 -6.38 3.88 0.99
C VAL A 207 -4.92 4.07 0.54
N LEU A 208 -3.96 3.21 0.92
CA LEU A 208 -2.54 3.51 0.76
C LEU A 208 -1.75 2.48 -0.05
N ALA A 209 -1.62 1.22 0.39
CA ALA A 209 -0.65 0.29 -0.23
C ALA A 209 -0.83 0.10 -1.74
N GLY A 210 -2.02 -0.32 -2.15
CA GLY A 210 -2.33 -0.47 -3.57
C GLY A 210 -2.25 0.85 -4.35
N PRO A 211 -2.81 1.97 -3.83
CA PRO A 211 -2.68 3.26 -4.49
C PRO A 211 -1.24 3.78 -4.60
N VAL A 212 -0.34 3.46 -3.67
CA VAL A 212 1.10 3.75 -3.80
C VAL A 212 1.68 2.99 -4.99
N ALA A 213 1.30 1.72 -5.17
CA ALA A 213 1.77 0.90 -6.28
C ALA A 213 1.34 1.48 -7.62
N SER A 214 0.04 1.74 -7.82
CA SER A 214 -0.46 2.28 -9.08
C SER A 214 0.02 3.71 -9.35
N ARG A 215 0.23 4.54 -8.31
CA ARG A 215 0.85 5.86 -8.48
C ARG A 215 2.28 5.73 -9.02
N PHE A 216 3.05 4.79 -8.51
CA PHE A 216 4.40 4.54 -9.02
C PHE A 216 4.38 4.09 -10.49
N LEU A 217 3.48 3.17 -10.85
CA LEU A 217 3.31 2.72 -12.24
C LEU A 217 2.87 3.85 -13.18
N ALA A 218 1.94 4.71 -12.75
CA ALA A 218 1.53 5.90 -13.49
C ALA A 218 2.71 6.86 -13.74
N GLY A 219 3.59 7.03 -12.75
CA GLY A 219 4.78 7.88 -12.84
C GLY A 219 5.82 7.39 -13.85
N LEU A 220 5.68 6.14 -14.31
CA LEU A 220 6.51 5.51 -15.35
C LEU A 220 5.79 5.49 -16.72
N GLY A 221 4.59 6.06 -16.80
CA GLY A 221 3.80 6.21 -18.03
C GLY A 221 2.65 5.22 -18.21
N ALA A 222 2.35 4.35 -17.24
CA ALA A 222 1.20 3.45 -17.35
C ALA A 222 -0.13 4.22 -17.38
N ASP A 223 -1.11 3.75 -18.16
CA ASP A 223 -2.49 4.25 -18.12
C ASP A 223 -3.22 3.59 -16.93
N VAL A 224 -3.37 4.34 -15.84
CA VAL A 224 -3.98 3.84 -14.61
C VAL A 224 -5.43 4.30 -14.51
N LEU A 225 -6.34 3.34 -14.55
CA LEU A 225 -7.76 3.53 -14.25
C LEU A 225 -8.08 2.94 -12.88
N ARG A 226 -8.39 3.81 -11.92
CA ARG A 226 -8.89 3.43 -10.61
C ARG A 226 -10.41 3.34 -10.61
N ILE A 227 -10.95 2.22 -10.12
CA ILE A 227 -12.39 1.99 -9.99
C ILE A 227 -12.77 1.86 -8.51
N ASP A 228 -13.67 2.73 -8.07
CA ASP A 228 -14.27 2.69 -6.73
C ASP A 228 -15.79 2.45 -6.83
N PRO A 229 -16.43 1.84 -5.82
CA PRO A 229 -17.88 1.71 -5.78
C PRO A 229 -18.52 3.09 -5.52
N PRO A 230 -19.77 3.32 -5.94
CA PRO A 230 -20.40 4.64 -5.85
C PRO A 230 -20.49 5.23 -4.44
N THR A 231 -20.49 4.38 -3.41
CA THR A 231 -20.64 4.81 -2.01
C THR A 231 -19.30 5.00 -1.29
N TRP A 232 -18.16 4.74 -1.92
CA TRP A 232 -16.85 4.90 -1.29
C TRP A 232 -16.31 6.33 -1.38
N ASN A 233 -15.65 6.76 -0.31
CA ASN A 233 -14.88 8.01 -0.27
C ASN A 233 -13.75 7.90 0.77
N GLU A 234 -12.66 8.62 0.55
CA GLU A 234 -11.47 8.64 1.43
C GLU A 234 -10.75 10.01 1.38
N PRO A 235 -11.45 11.12 1.68
CA PRO A 235 -11.03 12.47 1.31
C PRO A 235 -9.68 12.91 1.89
N GLY A 236 -9.24 12.35 3.02
CA GLY A 236 -7.91 12.63 3.59
C GLY A 236 -6.75 11.98 2.84
N VAL A 237 -7.01 11.03 1.94
CA VAL A 237 -5.99 10.25 1.21
C VAL A 237 -5.99 10.54 -0.29
N VAL A 238 -7.16 10.86 -0.86
CA VAL A 238 -7.35 11.10 -2.30
C VAL A 238 -6.34 12.10 -2.89
N PRO A 239 -6.04 13.27 -2.28
CA PRO A 239 -5.14 14.25 -2.89
C PRO A 239 -3.69 13.76 -3.05
N GLU A 240 -3.25 12.85 -2.17
CA GLU A 240 -1.91 12.26 -2.24
C GLU A 240 -1.88 11.05 -3.20
N MET A 241 -2.92 10.22 -3.16
CA MET A 241 -2.88 8.87 -3.75
C MET A 241 -3.52 8.74 -5.12
N THR A 242 -4.14 9.80 -5.68
CA THR A 242 -4.73 9.76 -7.03
C THR A 242 -3.86 10.40 -8.12
N LEU A 243 -2.69 10.93 -7.75
CA LEU A 243 -1.73 11.49 -8.70
C LEU A 243 -1.44 10.51 -9.85
N GLY A 244 -1.58 11.00 -11.09
CA GLY A 244 -1.34 10.21 -12.30
C GLY A 244 -2.45 9.26 -12.71
N LYS A 245 -3.60 9.26 -12.03
CA LYS A 245 -4.67 8.27 -12.25
C LYS A 245 -5.94 8.92 -12.73
N ARG A 246 -6.68 8.17 -13.53
CA ARG A 246 -8.09 8.48 -13.80
C ARG A 246 -8.94 7.71 -12.83
N CYS A 247 -9.90 8.39 -12.21
CA CYS A 247 -10.72 7.80 -11.15
C CYS A 247 -12.17 7.76 -11.60
N ALA A 248 -12.72 6.56 -11.78
CA ALA A 248 -14.10 6.34 -12.17
C ALA A 248 -14.85 5.50 -11.11
N ARG A 249 -16.17 5.46 -11.23
CA ARG A 249 -17.04 4.68 -10.34
C ARG A 249 -17.81 3.65 -11.14
N LEU A 250 -17.93 2.45 -10.57
CA LEU A 250 -18.78 1.37 -11.09
C LEU A 250 -19.45 0.63 -9.92
N ASP A 251 -20.75 0.37 -10.04
CA ASP A 251 -21.47 -0.54 -9.16
C ASP A 251 -21.47 -1.96 -9.72
N LEU A 252 -20.63 -2.84 -9.17
CA LEU A 252 -20.52 -4.22 -9.63
C LEU A 252 -21.73 -5.11 -9.23
N HIS A 253 -22.75 -4.53 -8.59
CA HIS A 253 -24.07 -5.14 -8.42
C HIS A 253 -25.04 -4.79 -9.56
N ASP A 254 -24.77 -3.73 -10.33
CA ASP A 254 -25.52 -3.39 -11.53
C ASP A 254 -25.01 -4.16 -12.75
N LYS A 255 -25.92 -4.64 -13.60
CA LYS A 255 -25.54 -5.47 -14.75
C LYS A 255 -24.78 -4.69 -15.83
N ALA A 256 -25.14 -3.44 -16.08
CA ALA A 256 -24.48 -2.64 -17.11
C ALA A 256 -23.06 -2.27 -16.69
N ASP A 257 -22.88 -1.87 -15.43
CA ASP A 257 -21.57 -1.58 -14.86
C ASP A 257 -20.67 -2.82 -14.79
N ARG A 258 -21.24 -4.02 -14.55
CA ARG A 258 -20.50 -5.28 -14.66
C ARG A 258 -19.99 -5.53 -16.08
N THR A 259 -20.84 -5.36 -17.09
CA THR A 259 -20.42 -5.52 -18.49
C THR A 259 -19.30 -4.54 -18.86
N LEU A 260 -19.40 -3.30 -18.39
CA LEU A 260 -18.35 -2.31 -18.59
C LEU A 260 -17.04 -2.70 -17.87
N PHE A 261 -17.14 -3.14 -16.62
CA PHE A 261 -15.99 -3.64 -15.85
C PHE A 261 -15.31 -4.84 -16.53
N GLU A 262 -16.08 -5.82 -17.02
CA GLU A 262 -15.56 -6.98 -17.74
C GLU A 262 -14.83 -6.57 -19.02
N SER A 263 -15.34 -5.56 -19.75
CA SER A 263 -14.66 -4.99 -20.90
C SER A 263 -13.33 -4.33 -20.53
N LEU A 264 -13.30 -3.56 -19.43
CA LEU A 264 -12.08 -2.92 -18.95
C LEU A 264 -11.04 -3.95 -18.50
N LEU A 265 -11.48 -4.98 -17.76
CA LEU A 265 -10.64 -6.05 -17.25
C LEU A 265 -10.04 -6.89 -18.39
N LYS A 266 -10.82 -7.16 -19.45
CA LYS A 266 -10.35 -7.88 -20.64
C LYS A 266 -9.17 -7.19 -21.32
N ASP A 267 -9.18 -5.86 -21.33
CA ASP A 267 -8.17 -5.03 -21.99
C ASP A 267 -7.01 -4.62 -21.05
N ALA A 268 -7.07 -4.97 -19.76
CA ALA A 268 -6.05 -4.61 -18.79
C ALA A 268 -4.81 -5.52 -18.88
N ASP A 269 -3.62 -4.94 -18.74
CA ASP A 269 -2.37 -5.69 -18.62
C ASP A 269 -2.11 -6.15 -17.20
N ILE A 270 -2.47 -5.30 -16.24
CA ILE A 270 -2.29 -5.47 -14.80
C ILE A 270 -3.60 -5.16 -14.10
N VAL A 271 -4.00 -6.01 -13.15
CA VAL A 271 -4.99 -5.68 -12.13
C VAL A 271 -4.30 -5.60 -10.78
N LEU A 272 -4.60 -4.53 -10.03
CA LEU A 272 -4.22 -4.38 -8.64
C LEU A 272 -5.46 -4.48 -7.75
N HIS A 273 -5.42 -5.28 -6.69
CA HIS A 273 -6.53 -5.36 -5.72
C HIS A 273 -6.03 -5.64 -4.29
N GLY A 274 -6.76 -5.15 -3.28
CA GLY A 274 -6.21 -4.99 -1.92
C GLY A 274 -7.20 -5.11 -0.78
N TYR A 275 -8.21 -5.96 -0.90
CA TYR A 275 -9.38 -5.97 -0.02
C TYR A 275 -9.28 -7.02 1.11
N ARG A 276 -9.99 -8.11 0.90
CA ARG A 276 -9.99 -9.35 1.66
C ARG A 276 -9.71 -10.42 0.63
N ALA A 277 -9.04 -11.51 1.01
CA ALA A 277 -8.64 -12.54 0.05
C ALA A 277 -9.81 -13.19 -0.72
N ASP A 278 -11.06 -12.95 -0.30
CA ASP A 278 -12.30 -13.48 -0.89
C ASP A 278 -13.20 -12.40 -1.53
N ALA A 279 -12.76 -11.14 -1.61
CA ALA A 279 -13.62 -10.03 -1.99
C ALA A 279 -14.05 -10.09 -3.47
N LEU A 280 -13.12 -10.37 -4.38
CA LEU A 280 -13.43 -10.46 -5.82
C LEU A 280 -14.15 -11.77 -6.13
N GLU A 281 -13.85 -12.84 -5.40
CA GLU A 281 -14.54 -14.13 -5.46
C GLU A 281 -16.04 -13.95 -5.18
N ARG A 282 -16.40 -13.18 -4.13
CA ARG A 282 -17.81 -12.84 -3.83
C ARG A 282 -18.50 -12.01 -4.90
N LEU A 283 -17.74 -11.28 -5.72
CA LEU A 283 -18.27 -10.51 -6.86
C LEU A 283 -18.36 -11.34 -8.15
N GLY A 284 -17.96 -12.62 -8.10
CA GLY A 284 -17.92 -13.52 -9.26
C GLY A 284 -16.65 -13.38 -10.11
N TYR A 285 -15.67 -12.60 -9.66
CA TYR A 285 -14.40 -12.38 -10.37
C TYR A 285 -13.26 -13.08 -9.65
N GLY A 286 -13.41 -14.34 -9.27
CA GLY A 286 -12.32 -15.14 -8.72
C GLY A 286 -11.19 -15.36 -9.74
N LEU A 287 -10.05 -15.90 -9.29
CA LEU A 287 -8.87 -16.09 -10.15
C LEU A 287 -9.17 -16.78 -11.49
N SER A 288 -9.95 -17.87 -11.47
CA SER A 288 -10.30 -18.61 -12.69
C SER A 288 -11.12 -17.77 -13.67
N GLU A 289 -12.07 -16.97 -13.18
CA GLU A 289 -12.90 -16.12 -14.03
C GLU A 289 -12.08 -14.96 -14.62
N ARG A 290 -11.20 -14.34 -13.82
CA ARG A 290 -10.28 -13.30 -14.31
C ARG A 290 -9.35 -13.85 -15.41
N GLN A 291 -8.83 -15.05 -15.24
CA GLN A 291 -7.99 -15.71 -16.25
C GLN A 291 -8.75 -16.09 -17.52
N LYS A 292 -10.02 -16.48 -17.42
CA LYS A 292 -10.86 -16.72 -18.61
C LYS A 292 -11.13 -15.43 -19.37
N LEU A 293 -11.41 -14.33 -18.65
CA LEU A 293 -11.69 -13.02 -19.25
C LEU A 293 -10.44 -12.38 -19.86
N ALA A 294 -9.30 -12.48 -19.16
CA ALA A 294 -8.03 -11.88 -19.54
C ALA A 294 -6.87 -12.88 -19.29
N PRO A 295 -6.60 -13.82 -20.21
CA PRO A 295 -5.58 -14.87 -20.02
C PRO A 295 -4.15 -14.35 -19.83
N GLY A 296 -3.87 -13.16 -20.36
CA GLY A 296 -2.58 -12.49 -20.21
C GLY A 296 -2.44 -11.67 -18.93
N LEU A 297 -3.48 -11.51 -18.12
CA LEU A 297 -3.51 -10.55 -17.02
C LEU A 297 -2.45 -10.82 -15.94
N ILE A 298 -1.70 -9.78 -15.56
CA ILE A 298 -0.88 -9.79 -14.34
C ILE A 298 -1.77 -9.42 -13.16
N ASP A 299 -1.84 -10.31 -12.17
CA ASP A 299 -2.69 -10.14 -10.98
C ASP A 299 -1.83 -9.87 -9.74
N VAL A 300 -1.78 -8.63 -9.28
CA VAL A 300 -1.02 -8.27 -8.07
C VAL A 300 -1.98 -7.89 -6.96
N SER A 301 -1.83 -8.54 -5.82
CA SER A 301 -2.75 -8.37 -4.70
C SER A 301 -2.09 -8.31 -3.35
N LEU A 302 -2.76 -7.62 -2.44
CA LEU A 302 -2.39 -7.60 -1.03
C LEU A 302 -3.59 -7.89 -0.12
N ASN A 303 -3.28 -8.28 1.11
CA ASN A 303 -4.21 -8.19 2.24
C ASN A 303 -3.46 -7.78 3.52
N ALA A 304 -4.19 -7.63 4.63
CA ALA A 304 -3.57 -7.19 5.87
C ALA A 304 -2.79 -8.32 6.60
N TYR A 305 -3.37 -9.51 6.70
CA TYR A 305 -2.94 -10.53 7.67
C TYR A 305 -2.26 -11.77 7.09
N GLY A 306 -2.08 -11.87 5.77
CA GLY A 306 -1.51 -13.04 5.12
C GLY A 306 -2.55 -13.84 4.34
N TRP A 307 -2.06 -14.76 3.51
CA TRP A 307 -2.87 -15.61 2.64
C TRP A 307 -3.19 -16.98 3.24
N SER A 308 -2.72 -17.21 4.46
CA SER A 308 -2.94 -18.41 5.25
C SER A 308 -3.38 -18.06 6.68
N GLY A 309 -3.89 -19.06 7.40
CA GLY A 309 -4.30 -18.93 8.80
C GLY A 309 -5.71 -18.39 8.99
N PRO A 310 -6.19 -18.36 10.25
CA PRO A 310 -7.58 -18.06 10.59
C PRO A 310 -8.06 -16.65 10.19
N TRP A 311 -7.15 -15.70 9.94
CA TRP A 311 -7.48 -14.32 9.59
C TRP A 311 -7.24 -13.97 8.12
N GLN A 312 -7.01 -14.95 7.23
CA GLN A 312 -6.77 -14.71 5.80
C GLN A 312 -7.89 -13.90 5.09
N HIS A 313 -9.11 -13.94 5.63
CA HIS A 313 -10.27 -13.17 5.13
C HIS A 313 -10.66 -11.99 6.02
N ARG A 314 -9.89 -11.71 7.07
CA ARG A 314 -10.16 -10.62 8.02
C ARG A 314 -9.78 -9.29 7.39
N ARG A 315 -10.60 -8.26 7.65
CA ARG A 315 -10.27 -6.87 7.30
C ARG A 315 -9.09 -6.40 8.14
N GLY A 316 -8.23 -5.57 7.57
CA GLY A 316 -7.16 -4.94 8.33
C GLY A 316 -6.64 -3.71 7.62
N PHE A 317 -5.87 -2.95 8.39
CA PHE A 317 -5.20 -1.72 8.00
C PHE A 317 -3.81 -1.75 8.62
N ASP A 318 -2.85 -1.02 8.06
CA ASP A 318 -1.49 -0.91 8.61
C ASP A 318 -1.55 -0.63 10.12
N SER A 319 -2.32 0.37 10.54
CA SER A 319 -2.51 0.73 11.94
C SER A 319 -2.96 -0.44 12.84
N LEU A 320 -3.76 -1.39 12.33
CA LEU A 320 -4.23 -2.56 13.06
C LEU A 320 -3.19 -3.69 13.06
N VAL A 321 -2.46 -3.85 11.96
CA VAL A 321 -1.34 -4.78 11.88
C VAL A 321 -0.26 -4.38 12.88
N GLN A 322 0.05 -3.09 13.01
CA GLN A 322 1.02 -2.61 14.00
C GLN A 322 0.63 -2.96 15.45
N MET A 323 -0.66 -2.96 15.78
CA MET A 323 -1.17 -3.40 17.09
C MET A 323 -1.06 -4.91 17.26
N SER A 324 -1.43 -5.65 16.21
CA SER A 324 -1.47 -7.11 16.23
C SER A 324 -0.07 -7.73 16.29
N SER A 325 0.90 -7.14 15.59
CA SER A 325 2.25 -7.68 15.42
C SER A 325 3.25 -7.18 16.48
N GLY A 326 2.81 -6.36 17.43
CA GLY A 326 3.66 -5.80 18.47
C GLY A 326 4.59 -4.66 18.08
N ILE A 327 4.37 -4.03 16.93
CA ILE A 327 5.08 -2.81 16.56
C ILE A 327 4.70 -1.65 17.49
N ALA A 328 3.41 -1.46 17.75
CA ALA A 328 2.94 -0.37 18.61
C ALA A 328 3.38 -0.55 20.09
N GLU A 329 3.46 -1.80 20.54
CA GLU A 329 3.94 -2.17 21.86
C GLU A 329 5.46 -1.94 22.00
N ALA A 330 6.25 -2.33 20.98
CA ALA A 330 7.68 -2.06 20.96
C ALA A 330 7.97 -0.55 20.93
N GLY A 331 7.17 0.24 20.19
CA GLY A 331 7.24 1.69 20.21
C GLY A 331 6.92 2.29 21.58
N MET A 332 5.89 1.76 22.26
CA MET A 332 5.52 2.18 23.62
C MET A 332 6.68 1.96 24.60
N ARG A 333 7.31 0.77 24.56
CA ARG A 333 8.51 0.46 25.37
C ARG A 333 9.69 1.36 25.02
N TRP A 334 9.96 1.55 23.74
CA TRP A 334 11.08 2.36 23.25
C TRP A 334 10.99 3.83 23.68
N THR A 335 9.78 4.40 23.69
CA THR A 335 9.53 5.79 24.12
C THR A 335 9.29 5.96 25.61
N LEU A 336 9.23 4.87 26.39
CA LEU A 336 8.75 4.88 27.78
C LEU A 336 7.38 5.55 27.93
N ALA A 337 6.51 5.38 26.93
CA ALA A 337 5.17 5.95 26.92
C ALA A 337 4.19 5.10 27.75
N ASP A 338 3.10 5.73 28.19
CA ASP A 338 1.98 5.11 28.91
C ASP A 338 0.89 4.54 27.98
N LYS A 339 1.03 4.74 26.67
CA LYS A 339 0.08 4.33 25.63
C LYS A 339 0.79 3.76 24.39
N PRO A 340 0.07 3.03 23.50
CA PRO A 340 0.63 2.48 22.27
C PRO A 340 1.29 3.56 21.42
N THR A 341 2.49 3.29 20.93
CA THR A 341 3.22 4.22 20.06
C THR A 341 3.44 3.55 18.70
N PRO A 342 2.58 3.82 17.70
CA PRO A 342 2.74 3.28 16.35
C PRO A 342 3.98 3.86 15.64
N LEU A 343 4.29 3.32 14.46
CA LEU A 343 5.28 3.91 13.56
C LEU A 343 4.92 5.37 13.21
N PRO A 344 5.91 6.22 12.92
CA PRO A 344 5.69 7.63 12.60
C PRO A 344 4.90 7.86 11.30
N VAL A 345 4.71 6.82 10.50
CA VAL A 345 4.02 6.81 9.19
C VAL A 345 3.35 5.44 8.97
N GLN A 346 2.47 5.31 7.97
CA GLN A 346 1.92 4.01 7.54
C GLN A 346 2.95 3.25 6.70
N ALA A 347 4.08 2.89 7.34
CA ALA A 347 5.25 2.34 6.66
C ALA A 347 4.99 0.98 6.01
N LEU A 348 4.09 0.17 6.57
CA LEU A 348 3.75 -1.14 6.04
C LEU A 348 2.99 -0.96 4.73
N ASP A 349 2.01 -0.06 4.70
CA ASP A 349 1.25 0.25 3.49
C ASP A 349 2.16 0.76 2.37
N HIS A 350 2.98 1.78 2.64
CA HIS A 350 3.87 2.36 1.63
C HIS A 350 4.88 1.33 1.10
N ALA A 351 5.55 0.59 1.99
CA ALA A 351 6.53 -0.41 1.60
C ALA A 351 5.87 -1.54 0.79
N THR A 352 4.75 -2.09 1.26
CA THR A 352 4.02 -3.13 0.51
C THR A 352 3.57 -2.60 -0.86
N GLY A 353 3.17 -1.33 -0.98
CA GLY A 353 2.82 -0.70 -2.25
C GLY A 353 3.98 -0.65 -3.25
N TYR A 354 5.17 -0.23 -2.83
CA TYR A 354 6.35 -0.28 -3.71
C TYR A 354 6.72 -1.72 -4.08
N LEU A 355 6.58 -2.68 -3.17
CA LEU A 355 6.80 -4.10 -3.47
C LEU A 355 5.76 -4.67 -4.46
N MET A 356 4.51 -4.23 -4.39
CA MET A 356 3.49 -4.57 -5.40
C MET A 356 3.86 -4.04 -6.77
N ALA A 357 4.26 -2.76 -6.87
CA ALA A 357 4.69 -2.18 -8.14
C ALA A 357 5.92 -2.90 -8.70
N ALA A 358 6.92 -3.15 -7.86
CA ALA A 358 8.10 -3.93 -8.24
C ALA A 358 7.71 -5.32 -8.74
N SER A 359 6.79 -6.01 -8.06
CA SER A 359 6.29 -7.33 -8.48
C SER A 359 5.59 -7.28 -9.83
N ALA A 360 4.75 -6.27 -10.09
CA ALA A 360 4.11 -6.08 -11.37
C ALA A 360 5.13 -5.88 -12.50
N ILE A 361 6.16 -5.06 -12.25
CA ILE A 361 7.26 -4.83 -13.20
C ILE A 361 8.06 -6.12 -13.43
N ARG A 362 8.38 -6.89 -12.38
CA ARG A 362 9.08 -8.19 -12.53
C ARG A 362 8.27 -9.18 -13.37
N LEU A 363 6.95 -9.22 -13.18
CA LEU A 363 6.07 -10.06 -13.98
C LEU A 363 6.01 -9.59 -15.44
N LEU A 364 6.02 -8.27 -15.71
CA LEU A 364 6.14 -7.73 -17.06
C LEU A 364 7.48 -8.10 -17.72
N THR A 365 8.60 -7.94 -17.00
CA THR A 365 9.95 -8.36 -17.44
C THR A 365 9.96 -9.86 -17.79
N GLY A 366 9.39 -10.70 -16.92
CA GLY A 366 9.24 -12.14 -17.17
C GLY A 366 8.37 -12.47 -18.38
N ARG A 367 7.30 -11.69 -18.61
CA ARG A 367 6.44 -11.83 -19.79
C ARG A 367 7.21 -11.54 -21.08
N LEU A 368 8.09 -10.53 -21.09
CA LEU A 368 8.94 -10.20 -22.24
C LEU A 368 9.96 -11.29 -22.59
N SER A 369 10.44 -12.07 -21.61
CA SER A 369 11.45 -13.12 -21.85
C SER A 369 10.86 -14.49 -22.15
N SER A 370 9.75 -14.84 -21.49
CA SER A 370 9.21 -16.20 -21.49
C SER A 370 7.79 -16.31 -22.06
N GLY A 371 7.14 -15.19 -22.34
CA GLY A 371 5.73 -15.13 -22.73
C GLY A 371 4.75 -15.46 -21.59
N GLN A 372 5.23 -15.78 -20.39
CA GLN A 372 4.41 -16.15 -19.25
C GLN A 372 3.87 -14.93 -18.50
N SER A 373 2.63 -15.02 -18.05
CA SER A 373 2.03 -14.07 -17.12
C SER A 373 1.95 -14.70 -15.72
N GLY A 374 1.57 -13.93 -14.72
CA GLY A 374 1.59 -14.43 -13.35
C GLY A 374 0.83 -13.56 -12.37
N SER A 375 0.97 -13.93 -11.11
CA SER A 375 0.41 -13.20 -9.99
C SER A 375 1.46 -12.96 -8.91
N ALA A 376 1.25 -11.91 -8.11
CA ALA A 376 2.00 -11.69 -6.88
C ALA A 376 1.03 -11.42 -5.73
N ARG A 377 1.26 -12.08 -4.60
CA ARG A 377 0.49 -11.96 -3.37
C ARG A 377 1.37 -11.48 -2.24
N LEU A 378 0.98 -10.39 -1.59
CA LEU A 378 1.72 -9.75 -0.50
C LEU A 378 0.82 -9.57 0.74
N SER A 379 1.41 -9.32 1.91
CA SER A 379 0.63 -8.95 3.08
C SER A 379 1.34 -7.93 3.98
N LEU A 380 0.57 -7.02 4.57
CA LEU A 380 1.09 -6.00 5.48
C LEU A 380 1.79 -6.64 6.69
N ALA A 381 1.21 -7.72 7.24
CA ALA A 381 1.79 -8.45 8.37
C ALA A 381 3.12 -9.12 8.00
N ARG A 382 3.33 -9.56 6.75
CA ARG A 382 4.62 -10.09 6.33
C ARG A 382 5.68 -8.99 6.16
N THR A 383 5.29 -7.81 5.68
CA THR A 383 6.12 -6.60 5.68
C THR A 383 6.44 -6.14 7.11
N ALA A 384 5.50 -6.27 8.05
CA ALA A 384 5.74 -5.98 9.47
C ALA A 384 6.83 -6.89 10.05
N LYS A 385 6.77 -8.21 9.80
CA LYS A 385 7.83 -9.14 10.20
C LYS A 385 9.19 -8.73 9.65
N LEU A 386 9.27 -8.36 8.37
CA LEU A 386 10.52 -7.92 7.76
C LEU A 386 11.13 -6.72 8.50
N LEU A 387 10.31 -5.72 8.84
CA LEU A 387 10.74 -4.54 9.59
C LEU A 387 11.15 -4.88 11.03
N ILE A 388 10.39 -5.74 11.71
CA ILE A 388 10.67 -6.19 13.07
C ILE A 388 12.01 -6.94 13.14
N GLU A 389 12.28 -7.84 12.19
CA GLU A 389 13.52 -8.62 12.13
C GLU A 389 14.76 -7.78 11.79
N LYS A 390 14.57 -6.68 11.07
CA LYS A 390 15.64 -5.69 10.89
C LYS A 390 16.01 -5.00 12.20
N GLY A 391 15.02 -4.72 13.04
CA GLY A 391 15.20 -4.00 14.30
C GLY A 391 15.39 -2.50 14.08
N ARG A 392 16.13 -1.86 15.01
CA ARG A 392 16.30 -0.41 15.07
C ARG A 392 17.18 0.11 13.92
N GLY A 393 16.83 1.31 13.42
CA GLY A 393 17.61 2.05 12.43
C GLY A 393 18.58 3.05 13.08
N SER A 394 19.01 4.04 12.27
CA SER A 394 19.78 5.18 12.76
C SER A 394 18.95 6.06 13.71
N ASP A 395 19.61 6.66 14.71
CA ASP A 395 19.05 7.67 15.59
C ASP A 395 19.34 9.11 15.13
N GLU A 396 20.13 9.27 14.07
CA GLU A 396 20.37 10.57 13.47
C GLU A 396 19.03 11.13 12.94
N PRO A 397 18.59 12.31 13.37
CA PRO A 397 17.32 12.87 12.91
C PRO A 397 17.43 13.32 11.44
N LEU A 398 16.32 13.20 10.70
CA LEU A 398 16.22 13.82 9.39
C LEU A 398 16.33 15.35 9.51
N ARG A 399 17.08 15.95 8.58
CA ARG A 399 17.01 17.39 8.36
C ARG A 399 15.57 17.81 8.05
N THR A 400 15.08 18.88 8.68
CA THR A 400 13.75 19.45 8.41
C THR A 400 13.60 19.80 6.93
N GLU A 401 12.38 19.63 6.40
CA GLU A 401 12.00 20.08 5.06
C GLU A 401 12.21 21.59 4.88
N ASP A 402 12.62 21.99 3.68
CA ASP A 402 12.58 23.39 3.22
C ASP A 402 12.11 23.50 1.77
N GLU A 403 11.99 24.73 1.26
CA GLU A 403 11.48 25.04 -0.08
C GLU A 403 12.25 24.33 -1.21
N ARG A 404 13.54 23.99 -1.01
CA ARG A 404 14.36 23.30 -2.02
C ARG A 404 14.00 21.83 -2.17
N ASP A 405 13.19 21.30 -1.26
CA ASP A 405 12.67 19.94 -1.35
C ASP A 405 11.41 19.87 -2.23
N GLN A 406 10.81 21.02 -2.55
CA GLN A 406 9.60 21.13 -3.33
C GLN A 406 9.91 21.27 -4.82
N GLY A 407 9.15 20.54 -5.63
CA GLY A 407 9.11 20.71 -7.06
C GLY A 407 8.77 22.14 -7.45
N MET A 408 9.42 22.63 -8.50
CA MET A 408 9.26 23.99 -9.00
C MET A 408 7.86 24.28 -9.55
N LEU A 409 7.15 23.24 -10.00
CA LEU A 409 5.83 23.38 -10.61
C LEU A 409 4.75 23.32 -9.52
N VAL A 410 3.86 24.32 -9.53
CA VAL A 410 2.63 24.29 -8.74
C VAL A 410 1.61 23.44 -9.48
N GLU A 411 1.20 22.34 -8.86
CA GLU A 411 0.14 21.46 -9.35
C GLU A 411 -1.22 22.12 -9.16
N GLN A 412 -2.03 22.16 -10.21
CA GLN A 412 -3.43 22.56 -10.11
C GLN A 412 -4.27 21.31 -9.85
N THR A 413 -4.86 21.22 -8.66
CA THR A 413 -5.70 20.11 -8.25
C THR A 413 -7.15 20.57 -8.06
N PRO A 414 -8.14 19.65 -8.06
CA PRO A 414 -9.53 20.00 -7.75
C PRO A 414 -9.73 20.69 -6.38
N TRP A 415 -8.81 20.50 -5.43
CA TRP A 415 -8.86 21.11 -4.10
C TRP A 415 -8.17 22.48 -4.02
N GLY A 416 -7.41 22.86 -5.06
CA GLY A 416 -6.61 24.07 -5.11
C GLY A 416 -5.16 23.83 -5.54
N PRO A 417 -4.34 24.89 -5.63
CA PRO A 417 -2.92 24.77 -5.96
C PRO A 417 -2.16 24.01 -4.87
N ALA A 418 -1.14 23.25 -5.24
CA ALA A 418 -0.26 22.57 -4.30
C ALA A 418 1.17 22.45 -4.86
N HIS A 419 2.16 22.48 -3.98
CA HIS A 419 3.50 21.98 -4.30
C HIS A 419 3.55 20.47 -4.06
N ARG A 420 4.52 19.81 -4.69
CA ARG A 420 4.86 18.43 -4.39
C ARG A 420 6.34 18.29 -4.14
N LEU A 421 6.73 17.49 -3.16
CA LEU A 421 8.13 17.17 -2.93
C LEU A 421 8.77 16.52 -4.15
N HIS A 422 10.06 16.78 -4.35
CA HIS A 422 10.87 16.04 -5.30
C HIS A 422 10.75 14.53 -5.05
N VAL A 423 10.73 13.76 -6.14
CA VAL A 423 10.68 12.31 -6.08
C VAL A 423 11.96 11.76 -5.46
N PRO A 424 11.88 10.75 -4.58
CA PRO A 424 13.06 10.25 -3.87
C PRO A 424 13.90 9.31 -4.72
N LEU A 425 13.38 8.82 -5.84
CA LEU A 425 14.03 7.84 -6.70
C LEU A 425 14.53 8.51 -7.98
N LYS A 426 15.80 8.34 -8.28
CA LYS A 426 16.40 8.71 -9.55
C LYS A 426 16.77 7.46 -10.34
N ILE A 427 16.33 7.39 -11.59
CA ILE A 427 16.72 6.37 -12.57
C ILE A 427 17.29 7.10 -13.78
N THR A 428 18.49 6.74 -14.22
CA THR A 428 19.19 7.48 -15.28
C THR A 428 18.42 7.42 -16.60
N GLY A 429 17.99 8.58 -17.12
CA GLY A 429 17.21 8.70 -18.35
C GLY A 429 15.70 8.47 -18.19
N THR A 430 15.23 8.09 -17.00
CA THR A 430 13.83 7.78 -16.72
C THR A 430 13.30 8.68 -15.60
N PRO A 431 12.74 9.85 -15.92
CA PRO A 431 12.15 10.71 -14.91
C PRO A 431 10.83 10.10 -14.41
N LEU A 432 10.61 10.05 -13.10
CA LEU A 432 9.28 9.78 -12.55
C LEU A 432 8.41 11.02 -12.74
N GLN A 433 7.44 10.94 -13.65
CA GLN A 433 6.57 12.05 -14.04
C GLN A 433 5.14 11.58 -14.23
N TRP A 434 4.19 12.36 -13.72
CA TRP A 434 2.77 12.09 -13.84
C TRP A 434 2.15 13.07 -14.82
N THR A 435 1.51 12.54 -15.87
CA THR A 435 0.82 13.33 -16.90
C THR A 435 -0.51 13.91 -16.41
N LEU A 436 -1.08 13.30 -15.37
CA LEU A 436 -2.34 13.71 -14.75
C LEU A 436 -2.08 14.18 -13.31
N ALA A 437 -2.68 15.31 -12.95
CA ALA A 437 -2.76 15.74 -11.57
C ALA A 437 -3.63 14.78 -10.73
N ALA A 438 -3.55 14.89 -9.41
CA ALA A 438 -4.49 14.22 -8.52
C ALA A 438 -5.94 14.64 -8.84
N ALA A 439 -6.88 13.71 -8.73
CA ALA A 439 -8.26 13.90 -9.15
C ALA A 439 -9.26 13.30 -8.14
N GLU A 440 -10.46 13.87 -8.07
CA GLU A 440 -11.52 13.35 -7.22
C GLU A 440 -11.98 11.96 -7.67
N LEU A 441 -12.44 11.13 -6.73
CA LEU A 441 -12.99 9.81 -7.06
C LEU A 441 -14.28 9.94 -7.87
N GLY A 442 -14.32 9.32 -9.06
CA GLY A 442 -15.47 9.39 -9.96
C GLY A 442 -15.48 10.60 -10.90
N SER A 443 -14.39 11.37 -10.96
CA SER A 443 -14.25 12.51 -11.87
C SER A 443 -14.07 12.12 -13.35
N HIS A 444 -13.79 10.84 -13.64
CA HIS A 444 -13.55 10.34 -14.98
C HIS A 444 -14.57 9.26 -15.39
N ARG A 445 -14.73 9.07 -16.70
CA ARG A 445 -15.48 7.93 -17.26
C ARG A 445 -14.67 6.65 -17.09
N ALA A 446 -15.35 5.52 -16.93
CA ALA A 446 -14.71 4.21 -16.87
C ALA A 446 -14.40 3.70 -18.29
N GLN A 447 -13.29 4.14 -18.88
CA GLN A 447 -12.80 3.74 -20.21
C GLN A 447 -11.26 3.73 -20.23
N TRP A 448 -10.60 3.26 -21.29
CA TRP A 448 -9.15 3.43 -21.49
C TRP A 448 -8.85 4.65 -22.40
N TRP A 449 -7.61 5.16 -22.43
CA TRP A 449 -7.24 6.34 -23.23
C TRP A 449 -6.00 6.17 -24.10
#